data_AF-A0A7V8X7P5-F1
#
_entry.id   AF-A0A7V8X7P5-F1
#
_cell.length_a   1.000
_cell.length_b   1.000
_cell.length_c   1.000
_cell.angle_alpha   90.00
_cell.angle_beta   90.00
_cell.angle_gamma   90.00
#
_symmetry.space_group_name_H-M   'P 1'
#
loop_
_entity.id
_entity.type
_entity.pdbx_description
1 polymer ?
#
loop_
_entity_poly.entity_id
_entity_poly.type
_entity_poly.pdbx_seq_one_letter_code
_entity_poly.pdbx_strand_id
1 'polypeptide(L)'
;MVAEHTEPAVSFNGTKAQKEVAERAFQALRARGMFGSSYAPIQVSLASLEAYLTADSEVRPDTIHKALAANDQVFGLITVNDEKYVVTSR
;
A
#
# COMPACT_ATOMS: atom_id res chain seq x y z
N MET A 1 20.63 13.80 17.71
CA MET A 1 20.15 14.28 16.40
C MET A 1 19.24 13.19 15.86
N VAL A 2 17.93 13.41 15.94
CA VAL A 2 16.95 12.44 15.42
C VAL A 2 17.03 12.56 13.91
N ALA A 3 17.38 11.47 13.22
CA ALA A 3 17.44 11.46 11.76
C ALA A 3 16.07 11.87 11.24
N GLU A 4 16.00 13.08 10.70
CA GLU A 4 14.88 13.57 9.91
C GLU A 4 14.75 12.56 8.76
N HIS A 5 13.82 11.61 8.93
CA HIS A 5 13.39 10.77 7.83
C HIS A 5 12.80 11.75 6.82
N THR A 6 13.59 12.11 5.82
CA THR A 6 13.08 12.76 4.62
C THR A 6 12.24 11.70 3.94
N GLU A 7 10.98 11.60 4.36
CA GLU A 7 9.98 10.75 3.74
C GLU A 7 9.97 11.13 2.26
N PRO A 8 10.14 10.19 1.32
CA PRO A 8 9.82 10.48 -0.07
C PRO A 8 8.37 10.98 -0.04
N ALA A 9 8.13 12.19 -0.55
CA ALA A 9 6.81 12.80 -0.56
C ALA A 9 5.92 12.04 -1.57
N VAL A 10 5.48 10.85 -1.17
CA VAL A 10 4.57 10.02 -1.95
C VAL A 10 3.25 10.77 -2.03
N SER A 11 2.98 11.33 -3.20
CA SER A 11 1.75 12.10 -3.45
C SER A 11 0.65 11.14 -3.84
N PHE A 12 -0.32 10.94 -2.94
CA PHE A 12 -1.50 10.14 -3.24
C PHE A 12 -2.54 10.94 -4.05
N ASN A 13 -3.05 10.31 -5.09
CA ASN A 13 -4.12 10.80 -5.98
C ASN A 13 -5.49 10.25 -5.56
N GLY A 14 -6.56 10.96 -5.95
CA GLY A 14 -7.95 10.61 -5.67
C GLY A 14 -8.65 11.51 -4.64
N THR A 15 -9.83 11.07 -4.19
CA THR A 15 -10.62 11.75 -3.15
C THR A 15 -9.93 11.64 -1.78
N LYS A 16 -10.32 12.49 -0.81
CA LYS A 16 -9.75 12.46 0.55
C LYS A 16 -9.77 11.05 1.17
N ALA A 17 -10.88 10.32 1.00
CA ALA A 17 -11.00 8.94 1.48
C ALA A 17 -10.04 7.98 0.75
N GLN A 18 -9.85 8.13 -0.56
CA GLN A 18 -8.91 7.31 -1.33
C GLN A 18 -7.46 7.57 -0.94
N LYS A 19 -7.10 8.84 -0.68
CA LYS A 19 -5.77 9.22 -0.21
C LYS A 19 -5.47 8.64 1.15
N GLU A 20 -6.43 8.70 2.09
CA GLU A 20 -6.27 8.16 3.44
C GLU A 20 -6.10 6.62 3.43
N VAL A 21 -6.86 5.94 2.57
CA VAL A 21 -6.72 4.48 2.37
C VAL A 21 -5.38 4.12 1.73
N ALA A 22 -4.95 4.88 0.72
CA ALA A 22 -3.67 4.68 0.06
C ALA A 22 -2.49 4.91 1.02
N GLU A 23 -2.58 5.94 1.87
CA GLU A 23 -1.59 6.21 2.90
C GLU A 23 -1.51 5.08 3.94
N ARG A 24 -2.65 4.60 4.44
CA ARG A 24 -2.67 3.44 5.36
C ARG A 24 -2.13 2.17 4.72
N ALA A 25 -2.48 1.91 3.46
CA ALA A 25 -1.93 0.78 2.70
C ALA A 25 -0.40 0.91 2.58
N PHE A 26 0.10 2.10 2.27
CA PHE A 26 1.53 2.37 2.17
C PHE A 26 2.25 2.20 3.51
N GLN A 27 1.67 2.66 4.61
CA GLN A 27 2.22 2.46 5.96
C GLN A 27 2.23 0.98 6.36
N ALA A 28 1.17 0.23 6.07
CA ALA A 28 1.09 -1.21 6.33
C ALA A 28 2.16 -1.99 5.55
N LEU A 29 2.38 -1.61 4.27
CA LEU A 29 3.45 -2.15 3.44
C LEU A 29 4.82 -1.79 4.01
N ARG A 30 5.07 -0.52 4.36
CA ARG A 30 6.31 -0.07 5.01
C ARG A 30 6.61 -0.79 6.33
N ALA A 31 5.61 -0.96 7.19
CA ALA A 31 5.75 -1.68 8.45
C ALA A 31 6.16 -3.15 8.22
N ARG A 32 5.65 -3.77 7.16
CA ARG A 32 5.98 -5.14 6.77
C ARG A 32 7.33 -5.25 6.03
N GLY A 33 7.73 -4.19 5.34
CA GLY A 33 9.01 -4.06 4.63
C GLY A 33 10.20 -3.67 5.50
N MET A 34 9.99 -3.26 6.76
CA MET A 34 11.07 -2.86 7.68
C MET A 34 12.02 -4.03 8.06
N PHE A 35 11.69 -5.28 7.69
CA PHE A 35 12.49 -6.48 7.97
C PHE A 35 13.14 -7.16 6.75
N GLY A 36 13.03 -6.60 5.55
CA GLY A 36 13.60 -7.21 4.34
C GLY A 36 14.42 -6.20 3.55
N SER A 37 15.72 -6.46 3.43
CA SER A 37 16.71 -5.85 2.54
C SER A 37 16.24 -4.72 1.61
N SER A 38 17.04 -3.65 1.54
CA SER A 38 16.87 -2.44 0.69
C SER A 38 16.60 -2.64 -0.81
N TYR A 39 16.45 -3.88 -1.29
CA TYR A 39 16.26 -4.32 -2.67
C TYR A 39 15.08 -5.29 -2.89
N ALA A 40 14.31 -5.67 -1.86
CA ALA A 40 13.13 -6.51 -2.05
C ALA A 40 11.89 -5.62 -2.26
N PRO A 41 11.18 -5.70 -3.41
CA PRO A 41 9.88 -5.07 -3.55
C PRO A 41 8.95 -5.63 -2.46
N ILE A 42 8.36 -4.73 -1.66
CA ILE A 42 7.45 -5.12 -0.59
C ILE A 42 6.19 -5.65 -1.27
N GLN A 43 6.00 -6.96 -1.21
CA GLN A 43 4.88 -7.68 -1.80
C GLN A 43 3.95 -8.16 -0.69
N VAL A 44 2.68 -7.80 -0.77
CA VAL A 44 1.63 -8.30 0.14
C VAL A 44 0.45 -8.78 -0.68
N SER A 45 -0.17 -9.90 -0.28
CA SER A 45 -1.36 -10.37 -0.97
C SER A 45 -2.49 -9.36 -0.81
N LEU A 46 -3.23 -9.12 -1.90
CA LEU A 46 -4.35 -8.18 -1.89
C LEU A 46 -5.37 -8.53 -0.81
N ALA A 47 -5.67 -9.83 -0.66
CA ALA A 47 -6.55 -10.32 0.39
C ALA A 47 -6.07 -9.98 1.81
N SER A 48 -4.76 -10.04 2.08
CA SER A 48 -4.20 -9.64 3.38
C SER A 48 -4.33 -8.15 3.62
N LEU A 49 -4.11 -7.34 2.57
CA LEU A 49 -4.24 -5.89 2.65
C LEU A 49 -5.69 -5.49 2.89
N GLU A 50 -6.63 -6.13 2.20
CA GLU A 50 -8.06 -5.94 2.39
C GLU A 50 -8.50 -6.33 3.79
N ALA A 51 -8.09 -7.51 4.28
CA ALA A 51 -8.39 -7.95 5.64
C ALA A 51 -7.86 -6.97 6.69
N TYR A 52 -6.66 -6.41 6.48
CA TYR A 52 -6.08 -5.44 7.41
C TYR A 52 -6.83 -4.11 7.42
N LEU A 53 -7.11 -3.54 6.23
CA LEU A 53 -7.77 -2.24 6.10
C LEU A 53 -9.27 -2.29 6.45
N THR A 54 -9.93 -3.42 6.20
CA THR A 54 -11.32 -3.65 6.63
C THR A 54 -11.41 -3.81 8.14
N ALA A 55 -10.45 -4.48 8.79
CA ALA A 55 -10.43 -4.69 10.23
C ALA A 55 -10.13 -3.40 11.03
N ASP A 56 -9.26 -2.53 10.51
CA ASP A 56 -8.82 -1.32 11.22
C ASP A 56 -9.76 -0.12 11.00
N SER A 57 -10.51 -0.07 9.90
CA SER A 57 -11.15 1.18 9.44
C SER A 57 -12.51 1.03 8.75
N GLU A 58 -13.14 -0.15 8.76
CA GLU A 58 -14.40 -0.42 8.02
C GLU A 58 -14.35 0.00 6.53
N VAL A 59 -13.15 0.01 5.94
CA VAL A 59 -12.98 0.41 4.55
C VAL A 59 -13.47 -0.73 3.65
N ARG A 60 -14.46 -0.46 2.80
CA ARG A 60 -14.97 -1.47 1.87
C ARG A 60 -13.90 -1.92 0.87
N PRO A 61 -13.83 -3.21 0.51
CA PRO A 61 -12.90 -3.75 -0.49
C PRO A 61 -12.85 -2.93 -1.80
N ASP A 62 -14.02 -2.55 -2.33
CA ASP A 62 -14.11 -1.70 -3.53
C ASP A 62 -13.36 -0.37 -3.42
N THR A 63 -13.32 0.21 -2.22
CA THR A 63 -12.64 1.49 -1.96
C THR A 63 -11.12 1.29 -1.97
N ILE A 64 -10.65 0.15 -1.46
CA ILE A 64 -9.24 -0.24 -1.46
C ILE A 64 -8.79 -0.45 -2.90
N HIS A 65 -9.55 -1.23 -3.68
CA HIS A 65 -9.30 -1.43 -5.11
C HIS A 65 -9.23 -0.11 -5.89
N LYS A 66 -10.18 0.80 -5.66
CA LYS A 66 -10.18 2.13 -6.31
C LYS A 66 -9.00 3.00 -5.86
N ALA A 67 -8.61 2.93 -4.59
CA ALA A 67 -7.46 3.67 -4.07
C ALA A 67 -6.15 3.16 -4.67
N LEU A 68 -5.96 1.84 -4.77
CA LEU A 68 -4.80 1.23 -5.43
C LEU A 68 -4.75 1.60 -6.91
N ALA A 69 -5.87 1.47 -7.62
CA ALA A 69 -5.95 1.80 -9.05
C ALA A 69 -5.75 3.29 -9.35
N ALA A 70 -6.18 4.19 -8.45
CA ALA A 70 -5.95 5.63 -8.58
C ALA A 70 -4.49 6.04 -8.29
N ASN A 71 -3.68 5.13 -7.75
CA ASN A 71 -2.31 5.35 -7.30
C ASN A 71 -1.37 4.31 -7.92
N ASP A 72 -1.57 3.98 -9.19
CA ASP A 72 -0.78 3.00 -9.96
C ASP A 72 0.70 3.38 -10.06
N GLN A 73 1.01 4.67 -9.98
CA GLN A 73 2.37 5.21 -9.86
C GLN A 73 3.13 4.74 -8.60
N VAL A 74 2.41 4.30 -7.55
CA VAL A 74 2.98 3.82 -6.27
C VAL A 74 2.74 2.33 -6.10
N PHE A 75 1.54 1.85 -6.46
CA PHE A 75 1.11 0.47 -6.28
C PHE A 75 1.05 -0.26 -7.62
N GLY A 76 1.90 -1.27 -7.77
CA GLY A 76 1.77 -2.28 -8.81
C GLY A 76 0.86 -3.41 -8.33
N LEU A 77 -0.08 -3.83 -9.17
CA LEU A 77 -0.85 -5.05 -8.98
C LEU A 77 -0.26 -6.15 -9.86
N ILE A 78 0.29 -7.19 -9.26
CA ILE A 78 0.82 -8.36 -9.97
C ILE A 78 0.03 -9.61 -9.61
N THR A 79 -0.15 -10.50 -10.57
CA THR A 79 -0.75 -11.82 -10.33
C THR A 79 0.36 -12.86 -10.35
N VAL A 80 0.48 -13.64 -9.28
CA VAL A 80 1.46 -14.73 -9.15
C VAL A 80 0.69 -15.97 -8.71
N ASN A 81 0.75 -17.05 -9.49
CA ASN A 81 0.03 -18.30 -9.19
C ASN A 81 -1.48 -18.11 -8.91
N ASP A 82 -2.18 -17.36 -9.78
CA ASP A 82 -3.60 -16.98 -9.64
C ASP A 82 -3.95 -16.12 -8.41
N GLU A 83 -2.96 -15.73 -7.59
CA GLU A 83 -3.14 -14.83 -6.47
C GLU A 83 -2.72 -13.40 -6.83
N LYS A 84 -3.53 -12.42 -6.41
CA LYS A 84 -3.23 -11.00 -6.61
C LYS A 84 -2.38 -10.47 -5.47
N TYR A 85 -1.30 -9.80 -5.82
CA TYR A 85 -0.40 -9.13 -4.91
C TYR A 85 -0.30 -7.65 -5.24
N VAL A 86 -0.20 -6.85 -4.17
CA VAL A 86 0.13 -5.44 -4.23
C VAL A 86 1.63 -5.32 -3.96
N VAL A 87 2.35 -4.75 -4.92
CA VAL A 87 3.76 -4.39 -4.80
C VAL A 87 3.89 -2.87 -4.78
N THR A 88 4.85 -2.35 -4.04
CA THR A 88 5.22 -0.94 -4.12
C THR A 88 6.43 -0.78 -5.01
N SER A 89 6.26 -0.03 -6.10
CA SER A 89 7.38 0.43 -6.93
C SER A 89 7.94 1.68 -6.25
N ARG A 90 9.27 1.74 -6.07
CA ARG A 90 9.92 2.99 -5.65
C ARG A 90 9.84 4.03 -6.75
#